data_AF-A0A951LDP0-F1
#
_entry.id   AF-A0A951LDP0-F1
#
_cell.length_a   1.000
_cell.length_b   1.000
_cell.length_c   1.000
_cell.angle_alpha   90.00
_cell.angle_beta   90.00
_cell.angle_gamma   90.00
#
_symmetry.space_group_name_H-M   'P 1'
#
loop_
_entity.id
_entity.type
_entity.pdbx_description
1 polymer ?
#
loop_
_entity_poly.entity_id
_entity_poly.type
_entity_poly.pdbx_seq_one_letter_code
_entity_poly.pdbx_strand_id
1 'polypeptide(L)' 'MEQINKSPLGLSTSQAAQALGVSLGTIRRWSDMGYLRSYRTPGGQRRFSQEQIDQFIGSLQQQSAYAVPERKAS' A
#
# COMPACT_ATOMS: atom_id res chain seq x y z
N MET A 1 21.82 0.46 -0.38
CA MET A 1 20.40 0.84 -0.55
C MET A 1 19.81 -0.13 -1.55
N GLU A 2 19.01 -1.08 -1.06
CA GLU A 2 18.58 -2.25 -1.81
C GLU A 2 17.65 -1.85 -2.96
N GLN A 3 18.08 -2.13 -4.19
CA GLN A 3 17.28 -1.90 -5.38
C GLN A 3 16.04 -2.78 -5.30
N ILE A 4 14.86 -2.17 -5.20
CA ILE A 4 13.58 -2.87 -5.28
C ILE A 4 13.52 -3.47 -6.69
N ASN A 5 13.87 -4.76 -6.80
CA ASN A 5 13.90 -5.51 -8.05
C ASN A 5 12.59 -5.26 -8.82
N LYS A 6 12.66 -4.43 -9.86
CA LYS A 6 11.58 -4.14 -10.78
C LYS A 6 11.32 -5.39 -11.62
N SER A 7 10.57 -6.32 -11.05
CA SER A 7 10.01 -7.39 -11.86
C SER A 7 8.92 -6.78 -12.77
N PRO A 8 8.87 -7.17 -14.05
CA PRO A 8 7.90 -6.61 -15.01
C PRO A 8 6.45 -6.85 -14.59
N LEU A 9 6.24 -7.83 -13.70
CA LEU A 9 4.97 -8.22 -13.11
C LEU A 9 4.63 -7.44 -11.82
N GLY A 10 5.28 -6.31 -11.55
CA GLY A 10 5.05 -5.52 -10.34
C GLY A 10 5.54 -6.17 -9.04
N LEU A 11 5.36 -5.45 -7.94
CA LEU A 11 5.85 -5.79 -6.62
C LEU A 11 5.14 -7.03 -6.07
N SER A 12 5.89 -7.93 -5.45
CA SER A 12 5.31 -9.02 -4.64
C SER A 12 4.69 -8.47 -3.35
N THR A 13 3.97 -9.32 -2.61
CA THR A 13 3.50 -8.97 -1.26
C THR A 13 4.64 -8.56 -0.31
N SER A 14 5.82 -9.18 -0.42
CA SER A 14 6.97 -8.83 0.41
C SER A 14 7.60 -7.50 0.02
N GLN A 15 7.72 -7.23 -1.28
CA GLN A 15 8.24 -5.95 -1.76
C GLN A 15 7.28 -4.80 -1.41
N ALA A 16 5.97 -5.00 -1.52
CA ALA A 16 4.97 -4.02 -1.09
C ALA A 16 5.02 -3.78 0.44
N ALA A 17 5.20 -4.83 1.23
CA ALA A 17 5.35 -4.74 2.68
C ALA A 17 6.60 -3.93 3.06
N GLN A 18 7.73 -4.17 2.39
CA GLN A 18 8.96 -3.41 2.58
C GLN A 18 8.78 -1.94 2.17
N ALA A 19 8.14 -1.67 1.03
CA ALA A 19 7.91 -0.31 0.54
C ALA A 19 7.01 0.51 1.48
N LEU A 20 6.01 -0.14 2.08
CA LEU A 20 5.04 0.52 2.99
C LEU A 20 5.45 0.44 4.47
N GLY A 21 6.54 -0.24 4.81
CA GLY A 21 6.99 -0.39 6.20
C GLY A 21 6.02 -1.15 7.10
N VAL A 22 5.27 -2.11 6.55
CA VAL A 22 4.26 -2.89 7.29
C VAL A 22 4.47 -4.39 7.16
N SER A 23 3.72 -5.19 7.92
CA SER A 23 3.78 -6.65 7.83
C SER A 23 3.14 -7.19 6.54
N LEU A 24 3.56 -8.40 6.11
CA LEU A 24 2.90 -9.14 5.02
C LEU A 24 1.40 -9.36 5.28
N GLY A 25 1.04 -9.63 6.54
CA GLY A 25 -0.35 -9.82 6.96
C GLY A 25 -1.18 -8.55 6.77
N THR A 26 -0.59 -7.38 7.04
CA THR A 26 -1.20 -6.07 6.81
C THR A 26 -1.48 -5.84 5.33
N ILE A 27 -0.49 -6.08 4.46
CA ILE A 27 -0.66 -5.96 3.00
C ILE A 27 -1.78 -6.88 2.49
N ARG A 28 -1.79 -8.14 2.93
CA ARG A 28 -2.84 -9.11 2.55
C ARG A 28 -4.21 -8.61 2.98
N ARG A 29 -4.35 -8.19 4.25
CA ARG A 29 -5.61 -7.71 4.80
C ARG A 29 -6.10 -6.44 4.09
N TRP A 30 -5.25 -5.46 3.85
CA TRP A 30 -5.61 -4.25 3.10
C TRP A 30 -6.01 -4.56 1.67
N SER A 31 -5.36 -5.54 1.05
CA SER A 31 -5.72 -6.01 -0.29
C SER A 31 -7.07 -6.73 -0.30
N ASP A 32 -7.33 -7.58 0.70
CA ASP A 32 -8.60 -8.29 0.85
C ASP A 32 -9.77 -7.37 1.14
N MET A 33 -9.54 -6.31 1.90
CA MET A 33 -10.53 -5.27 2.20
C MET A 33 -10.68 -4.24 1.06
N GLY A 34 -9.86 -4.33 0.01
CA GLY A 34 -9.91 -3.41 -1.15
C GLY A 34 -9.24 -2.06 -0.93
N TYR A 35 -8.64 -1.81 0.23
CA TYR A 35 -7.89 -0.57 0.50
C TYR A 35 -6.61 -0.46 -0.33
N LEU A 36 -5.94 -1.59 -0.56
CA LEU A 36 -4.75 -1.65 -1.40
C LEU A 36 -5.04 -2.48 -2.65
N ARG A 37 -5.17 -1.81 -3.80
CA ARG A 37 -5.40 -2.49 -5.07
C ARG A 37 -4.25 -3.45 -5.38
N SER A 38 -4.62 -4.63 -5.86
CA SER A 38 -3.70 -5.67 -6.31
C SER A 38 -4.30 -6.39 -7.50
N TYR A 39 -3.46 -7.02 -8.30
CA TYR A 39 -3.88 -8.02 -9.28
C TYR A 39 -3.26 -9.37 -8.95
N ARG A 40 -3.76 -10.42 -9.59
CA ARG A 40 -3.22 -11.78 -9.43
C ARG A 40 -2.59 -12.25 -10.74
N THR A 41 -1.43 -12.90 -10.62
CA THR A 41 -0.86 -13.64 -11.75
C THR A 41 -1.70 -14.89 -12.03
N PRO A 42 -1.54 -15.56 -13.20
CA PRO A 42 -2.19 -16.84 -13.46
C PRO A 42 -1.92 -17.90 -12.38
N GLY A 43 -0.75 -17.86 -11.74
CA GLY A 43 -0.40 -18.72 -10.59
C GLY A 43 -0.99 -18.27 -9.24
N GLY A 44 -1.90 -17.28 -9.22
CA GLY A 44 -2.63 -16.83 -8.04
C GLY A 44 -1.86 -15.90 -7.10
N GLN A 45 -0.61 -15.55 -7.41
CA GLN A 45 0.20 -14.66 -6.57
C GLN A 45 -0.28 -13.21 -6.70
N ARG A 46 -0.39 -12.51 -5.57
CA ARG A 46 -0.70 -11.07 -5.58
C ARG A 46 0.47 -10.24 -6.05
N ARG A 47 0.16 -9.24 -6.87
CA ARG A 47 1.08 -8.25 -7.40
C ARG A 47 0.50 -6.85 -7.22
N PHE A 48 1.39 -5.89 -7.02
CA PHE A 48 1.06 -4.49 -6.76
C PHE A 48 1.87 -3.64 -7.73
N SER A 49 1.21 -2.75 -8.49
CA SER A 49 1.96 -1.81 -9.32
C SER A 49 2.61 -0.74 -8.43
N GLN A 50 3.74 -0.20 -8.86
CA GLN A 50 4.40 0.90 -8.15
C GLN A 50 3.44 2.09 -8.02
N GLU A 51 2.74 2.44 -9.10
CA GLU A 51 1.73 3.50 -9.12
C GLU A 51 0.64 3.30 -8.06
N GLN A 52 0.16 2.07 -7.85
CA GLN A 52 -0.84 1.77 -6.82
C GLN A 52 -0.28 1.95 -5.40
N ILE A 53 0.99 1.59 -5.17
CA ILE A 53 1.66 1.85 -3.89
C ILE A 53 1.77 3.36 -3.65
N ASP A 54 2.20 4.11 -4.66
CA ASP A 54 2.39 5.56 -4.55
C ASP A 54 1.05 6.28 -4.31
N GLN A 55 -0.01 5.88 -5.03
CA GLN A 55 -1.38 6.38 -4.82
C GLN A 55 -1.89 6.08 -3.40
N PHE A 56 -1.61 4.89 -2.88
CA PHE A 56 -2.01 4.50 -1.52
C PHE A 56 -1.27 5.33 -0.47
N ILE A 57 0.02 5.60 -0.65
CA ILE A 57 0.78 6.49 0.23
C ILE A 57 0.17 7.91 0.21
N GLY A 58 -0.17 8.42 -0.97
CA GLY A 58 -0.82 9.72 -1.10
C GLY A 58 -2.19 9.80 -0.41
N SER A 59 -2.99 8.73 -0.47
CA SER A 59 -4.29 8.70 0.22
C SER A 59 -4.16 8.67 1.74
N LEU A 60 -3.16 7.97 2.29
CA LEU A 60 -2.87 8.01 3.73
C LEU A 60 -2.53 9.42 4.22
N GLN A 61 -1.73 10.16 3.45
CA GLN A 61 -1.33 11.54 3.78
C GLN A 61 -2.53 12.50 3.77
N GLN A 62 -3.42 12.36 2.78
CA GLN A 62 -4.66 13.13 2.73
C GLN A 62 -5.55 12.82 3.93
N GLN A 63 -5.68 11.56 4.32
CA GLN A 63 -6.55 11.16 5.42
C GLN A 63 -6.06 11.69 6.79
N SER A 64 -4.74 11.83 6.98
CA SER A 64 -4.18 12.52 8.15
C SER A 64 -4.40 14.04 8.13
N ALA A 65 -4.49 14.67 6.96
CA ALA A 65 -4.67 16.11 6.83
C ALA A 65 -6.09 16.59 7.18
N TYR A 66 -7.09 15.68 7.18
CA TYR A 66 -8.48 15.99 7.53
C TYR A 66 -8.86 15.67 8.98
N ALA A 67 -7.93 15.21 9.83
CA ALA A 67 -8.20 14.75 11.20
C ALA A 67 -8.20 15.86 12.28
N VAL A 68 -8.50 17.12 11.93
CA VAL A 68 -8.67 18.21 12.92
C VAL A 68 -9.94 19.03 12.66
N PRO A 69 -11.03 18.78 13.39
CA PRO A 69 -11.97 19.83 13.75
C PRO A 69 -11.59 20.41 15.12
N GLU A 70 -11.61 21.73 15.20
CA GLU A 70 -11.29 22.58 16.35
C GLU A 70 -11.79 22.02 17.69
N ARG A 71 -10.89 21.94 18.70
CA ARG A 71 -11.33 22.21 20.07
C ARG A 71 -11.40 23.73 20.21
N LYS A 72 -12.59 24.30 20.03
CA LYS A 72 -12.93 25.59 20.66
C LYS A 72 -12.85 25.36 22.17
N ALA A 73 -11.73 25.72 22.79
CA ALA A 73 -11.65 25.88 24.23
C ALA A 73 -12.05 27.32 24.55
N SER A 74 -13.10 27.43 25.35
CA SER A 74 -13.77 28.63 25.81
C SER A 74 -12.97 29.42 26.83
#